data_AF-A0AAV8WTX7-F1
#
_entry.id   AF-A0AAV8WTX7-F1
#
_cell.length_a   1.000
_cell.length_b   1.000
_cell.length_c   1.000
_cell.angle_alpha   90.00
_cell.angle_beta   90.00
_cell.angle_gamma   90.00
#
_symmetry.space_group_name_H-M   'P 1'
#
loop_
_entity.id
_entity.type
_entity.pdbx_description
1 polymer ?
#
loop_
_entity_poly.entity_id
_entity_poly.type
_entity_poly.pdbx_seq_one_letter_code
_entity_poly.pdbx_strand_id
1 'polypeptide(L)'
;MNKTVQDYDWGISQLDAVMDRKEISGSHFLVLTNFGDHALHHLFPTLDHGTLELLYPTFKDVLNKFDLDLRMVSQWDTITGGFQQLVRTEPNPNPPDLKKYKK
;
A
#
# COMPACT_ATOMS: atom_id res chain seq x y z
N MET A 1 6.58 -16.58 4.78
CA MET A 1 8.05 -16.46 4.93
C MET A 1 8.30 -15.74 6.24
N ASN A 2 9.00 -16.34 7.20
CA ASN A 2 9.37 -15.65 8.44
C ASN A 2 10.49 -14.65 8.12
N LYS A 3 10.15 -13.38 7.89
CA LYS A 3 11.15 -12.31 7.74
C LYS A 3 11.86 -12.14 9.09
N THR A 4 13.16 -12.40 9.16
CA THR A 4 13.95 -12.11 10.35
C THR A 4 14.28 -10.62 10.41
N VAL A 5 14.57 -10.08 11.59
CA VAL A 5 14.88 -8.64 11.79
C VAL A 5 16.06 -8.15 10.93
N GLN A 6 16.90 -9.05 10.42
CA GLN A 6 18.08 -8.74 9.61
C GLN A 6 17.78 -8.53 8.11
N ASP A 7 16.59 -8.92 7.62
CA ASP A 7 16.20 -8.84 6.20
C ASP A 7 15.13 -7.75 5.93
N TYR A 8 15.23 -6.61 6.62
CA TYR A 8 14.23 -5.53 6.51
C TYR A 8 14.47 -4.70 5.24
N ASP A 9 13.67 -4.93 4.21
CA ASP A 9 13.62 -4.06 3.03
C ASP A 9 12.63 -2.93 3.28
N TRP A 10 13.12 -1.69 3.34
CA TRP A 10 12.30 -0.52 3.61
C TRP A 10 11.13 -0.37 2.63
N GLY A 11 11.36 -0.61 1.33
CA GLY A 11 10.35 -0.46 0.29
C GLY A 11 9.23 -1.49 0.45
N ILE A 12 9.58 -2.76 0.67
CA ILE A 12 8.61 -3.82 0.95
C ILE A 12 7.86 -3.53 2.26
N SER A 13 8.54 -2.99 3.27
CA SER A 13 7.90 -2.63 4.53
C SER A 13 6.91 -1.46 4.42
N GLN A 14 7.13 -0.52 3.49
CA GLN A 14 6.10 0.46 3.12
C GLN A 14 4.86 -0.26 2.57
N LEU A 15 5.03 -1.22 1.66
CA LEU A 15 3.93 -1.99 1.07
C LEU A 15 3.19 -2.88 2.09
N ASP A 16 3.89 -3.39 3.09
CA ASP A 16 3.29 -4.17 4.18
C ASP A 16 2.34 -3.30 5.04
N ALA A 17 2.71 -2.04 5.25
CA ALA A 17 1.98 -1.09 6.11
C ALA A 17 0.80 -0.41 5.39
N VAL A 18 0.86 -0.23 4.07
CA VAL A 18 -0.13 0.53 3.30
C VAL A 18 -1.03 -0.37 2.45
N MET A 19 -2.06 0.25 1.89
CA MET A 19 -2.99 -0.34 0.92
C MET A 19 -3.67 0.78 0.14
N ASP A 20 -4.00 0.49 -1.10
CA ASP A 20 -4.76 1.39 -1.97
C ASP A 20 -6.19 0.89 -2.17
N ARG A 21 -7.07 1.79 -2.59
CA ARG A 21 -8.52 1.55 -2.64
C ARG A 21 -8.99 1.53 -4.07
N LYS A 22 -9.63 0.43 -4.47
CA LYS A 22 -10.09 0.19 -5.85
C LYS A 22 -11.06 1.27 -6.34
N GLU A 23 -11.87 1.81 -5.43
CA GLU A 23 -12.89 2.83 -5.73
C GLU A 23 -12.30 4.25 -5.82
N ILE A 24 -11.09 4.46 -5.32
CA ILE A 24 -10.42 5.78 -5.27
C ILE A 24 -9.38 5.91 -6.39
N SER A 25 -8.55 4.88 -6.58
CA SER A 25 -7.46 4.89 -7.55
C SER A 25 -7.98 5.11 -8.98
N GLY A 26 -7.32 6.01 -9.72
CA GLY A 26 -7.68 6.37 -11.09
C GLY A 26 -8.66 7.55 -11.21
N SER A 27 -9.20 8.07 -10.10
CA SER A 27 -9.94 9.33 -10.07
C SER A 27 -9.14 10.40 -9.33
N HIS A 28 -8.57 11.34 -10.07
CA HIS A 28 -7.73 12.40 -9.49
C HIS A 28 -8.44 13.19 -8.38
N PHE A 29 -9.73 13.51 -8.57
CA PHE A 29 -10.54 14.19 -7.55
C PHE A 29 -10.70 13.36 -6.27
N LEU A 30 -10.99 12.05 -6.40
CA LEU A 30 -11.17 11.18 -5.24
C LEU A 30 -9.84 10.92 -4.54
N VAL A 31 -8.74 10.76 -5.29
CA VAL A 31 -7.39 10.65 -4.75
C VAL A 31 -7.05 11.86 -3.87
N LEU A 32 -7.25 13.08 -4.37
CA LEU A 32 -6.97 14.31 -3.62
C LEU A 32 -7.82 14.47 -2.36
N THR A 33 -9.11 14.14 -2.43
CA THR A 33 -10.06 14.37 -1.32
C THR A 33 -10.11 13.23 -0.30
N ASN A 34 -9.61 12.04 -0.66
CA ASN A 34 -9.66 10.85 0.21
C ASN A 34 -8.27 10.27 0.50
N PHE A 35 -7.18 11.00 0.22
CA PHE A 35 -5.80 10.52 0.40
C PHE A 35 -5.59 9.17 -0.31
N GLY A 36 -5.83 9.16 -1.63
CA GLY A 36 -5.58 8.02 -2.51
C GLY A 36 -4.08 7.81 -2.76
N ASP A 37 -3.74 6.98 -3.76
CA ASP A 37 -2.34 6.70 -4.18
C ASP A 37 -1.36 6.56 -3.00
N HIS A 38 -1.80 5.83 -1.97
CA HIS A 38 -1.27 5.94 -0.63
C HIS A 38 0.11 5.30 -0.57
N ALA A 39 0.32 4.21 -1.30
CA ALA A 39 1.64 3.61 -1.46
C ALA A 39 2.66 4.59 -2.04
N LEU A 40 2.31 5.27 -3.14
CA LEU A 40 3.21 6.23 -3.78
C LEU A 40 3.41 7.47 -2.91
N HIS A 41 2.40 7.89 -2.16
CA HIS A 41 2.52 9.00 -1.21
C HIS A 41 3.52 8.68 -0.09
N HIS A 42 3.49 7.48 0.49
CA HIS A 42 4.46 7.10 1.53
C HIS A 42 5.88 6.90 0.98
N LEU A 43 6.02 6.42 -0.26
CA LEU A 43 7.32 6.30 -0.92
C LEU A 43 7.93 7.66 -1.33
N PHE A 44 7.08 8.61 -1.72
CA PHE A 44 7.47 9.93 -2.23
C PHE A 44 6.66 11.07 -1.59
N PRO A 45 6.75 11.28 -0.27
CA PRO A 45 5.86 12.18 0.47
C PRO A 45 6.06 13.67 0.15
N THR A 46 7.15 14.02 -0.53
CA THR A 46 7.47 15.39 -0.92
C THR A 46 6.95 15.76 -2.31
N LEU A 47 6.46 14.80 -3.09
CA LEU A 47 5.87 15.08 -4.40
C LEU A 47 4.41 15.52 -4.23
N ASP A 48 3.97 16.43 -5.11
CA ASP A 48 2.57 16.82 -5.15
C ASP A 48 1.70 15.61 -5.45
N HIS A 49 0.60 15.47 -4.69
CA HIS A 49 -0.24 14.27 -4.78
C HIS A 49 -0.83 14.09 -6.18
N GLY A 50 -1.13 15.18 -6.88
CA GLY A 50 -1.62 15.16 -8.26
C GLY A 50 -0.59 14.71 -9.29
N THR A 51 0.69 14.64 -8.93
CA THR A 51 1.77 14.15 -9.81
C THR A 51 2.13 12.69 -9.60
N LEU A 52 1.67 12.06 -8.51
CA LEU A 52 2.03 10.69 -8.18
C LEU A 52 1.56 9.69 -9.23
N GLU A 53 0.45 9.96 -9.92
CA GLU A 53 -0.09 9.06 -10.94
C GLU A 53 0.93 8.74 -12.06
N LEU A 54 1.83 9.68 -12.33
CA LEU A 54 2.89 9.56 -13.33
C LEU A 54 3.94 8.50 -12.97
N LEU A 55 4.03 8.11 -11.70
CA LEU A 55 5.01 7.13 -11.20
C LEU A 55 4.50 5.68 -11.31
N TYR A 56 3.20 5.45 -11.52
CA TYR A 56 2.63 4.10 -11.55
C TYR A 56 3.30 3.15 -12.58
N PRO A 57 3.67 3.57 -13.81
CA PRO A 57 4.35 2.69 -14.74
C PRO A 57 5.67 2.14 -14.17
N THR A 58 6.53 3.03 -13.68
CA THR A 58 7.81 2.67 -13.06
C THR A 58 7.61 1.85 -11.79
N PHE A 59 6.62 2.23 -10.97
CA PHE A 59 6.31 1.51 -9.74
C PHE A 59 5.88 0.06 -10.00
N LYS A 60 5.04 -0.18 -11.01
CA LYS A 60 4.64 -1.53 -11.44
C LYS A 60 5.82 -2.34 -11.95
N ASP A 61 6.73 -1.73 -12.72
CA ASP A 61 7.94 -2.41 -13.18
C ASP A 61 8.85 -2.83 -12.01
N VAL A 62 8.95 -2.00 -10.97
CA VAL A 62 9.68 -2.34 -9.75
C VAL A 62 8.99 -3.48 -9.00
N LEU A 63 7.68 -3.39 -8.74
CA LEU A 63 6.91 -4.48 -8.10
C LEU A 63 7.08 -5.81 -8.84
N ASN A 64 7.08 -5.79 -10.17
CA ASN A 64 7.32 -6.97 -11.02
C ASN A 64 8.70 -7.59 -10.79
N LYS A 65 9.77 -6.78 -10.68
CA LYS A 65 11.14 -7.28 -10.42
C LYS A 65 11.26 -8.01 -9.08
N PHE A 66 10.44 -7.64 -8.09
CA PHE A 66 10.43 -8.26 -6.77
C PHE A 66 9.42 -9.40 -6.63
N ASP A 67 8.69 -9.73 -7.70
CA ASP A 67 7.58 -10.70 -7.65
C ASP A 67 6.51 -10.32 -6.61
N LEU A 68 6.17 -9.03 -6.56
CA LEU A 68 5.17 -8.46 -5.65
C LEU A 68 4.09 -7.72 -6.43
N ASP A 69 3.02 -7.34 -5.73
CA ASP A 69 2.01 -6.40 -6.20
C ASP A 69 1.47 -5.56 -5.03
N LEU A 70 0.84 -4.44 -5.34
CA LEU A 70 0.22 -3.57 -4.35
C LEU A 70 -1.11 -4.16 -3.87
N ARG A 71 -1.31 -4.16 -2.56
CA ARG A 71 -2.57 -4.54 -1.94
C ARG A 71 -3.66 -3.52 -2.26
N MET A 72 -4.58 -3.93 -3.14
CA MET A 72 -5.79 -3.18 -3.50
C MET A 72 -7.01 -3.72 -2.73
N VAL A 73 -7.61 -2.90 -1.88
CA VAL A 73 -8.78 -3.23 -1.06
C VAL A 73 -10.01 -2.42 -1.45
N SER A 74 -11.18 -2.78 -0.92
CA SER A 74 -12.36 -1.91 -1.00
C SER A 74 -12.34 -0.82 0.08
N GLN A 75 -13.13 0.22 -0.12
CA GLN A 75 -13.38 1.23 0.93
C GLN A 75 -13.94 0.58 2.22
N TRP A 76 -14.79 -0.45 2.11
CA TRP A 76 -15.36 -1.15 3.26
C TRP A 76 -14.33 -1.96 4.05
N ASP A 77 -13.38 -2.59 3.36
CA ASP A 77 -12.24 -3.26 3.99
C ASP A 77 -11.41 -2.27 4.79
N THR A 78 -11.21 -1.06 4.27
CA THR A 78 -10.45 0.01 4.93
C THR A 78 -11.15 0.46 6.21
N ILE A 79 -12.47 0.71 6.16
CA ILE A 79 -13.26 1.12 7.33
C ILE A 79 -13.22 0.02 8.40
N THR A 80 -13.57 -1.21 8.02
CA THR A 80 -13.61 -2.35 8.94
C THR A 80 -12.24 -2.63 9.54
N GLY A 81 -11.20 -2.64 8.71
CA GLY A 81 -9.81 -2.83 9.12
C GLY A 81 -9.32 -1.73 10.07
N GLY A 82 -9.70 -0.48 9.84
CA GLY A 82 -9.38 0.64 10.72
C GLY A 82 -9.90 0.43 12.14
N PHE A 83 -11.18 0.06 12.29
CA PHE A 83 -11.74 -0.27 13.60
C PHE A 83 -11.09 -1.50 14.23
N GLN A 84 -10.77 -2.53 13.44
CA GLN A 84 -10.04 -3.71 13.92
C GLN A 84 -8.64 -3.36 14.44
N GLN A 85 -7.95 -2.39 13.83
CA GLN A 85 -6.65 -1.92 14.33
C GLN A 85 -6.79 -1.11 15.62
N LEU A 86 -7.84 -0.27 15.74
CA LEU A 86 -8.07 0.51 16.97
C LEU A 86 -8.31 -0.35 18.21
N VAL A 87 -8.92 -1.54 18.05
CA VAL A 87 -9.20 -2.44 19.17
C VAL A 87 -8.04 -3.40 19.48
N ARG A 88 -6.96 -3.40 18.69
CA ARG A 88 -5.80 -4.28 18.93
C ARG A 88 -5.03 -3.81 20.16
N THR A 89 -4.79 -4.75 21.08
CA THR A 89 -3.90 -4.57 22.23
C THR A 89 -2.54 -5.22 22.03
N GLU A 90 -2.44 -6.16 21.07
CA GLU A 90 -1.21 -6.90 20.76
C GLU A 90 -0.77 -6.65 19.30
N PRO A 91 0.54 -6.50 19.04
CA PRO A 91 1.06 -6.33 17.68
C PRO A 91 0.76 -7.52 16.77
N ASN A 92 0.61 -7.28 15.47
CA ASN A 92 0.52 -8.34 14.48
C ASN A 92 1.92 -8.85 14.09
N PRO A 93 2.32 -10.09 14.42
CA PRO A 93 3.63 -10.62 14.04
C PRO A 93 3.72 -10.99 12.55
N ASN A 94 2.58 -11.07 11.85
CA ASN A 94 2.50 -11.57 10.49
C ASN A 94 2.25 -10.42 9.51
N PRO A 95 3.25 -10.01 8.70
CA PRO A 95 3.01 -9.07 7.61
C PRO A 95 2.08 -9.68 6.56
N PRO A 96 1.38 -8.84 5.76
CA PRO A 96 0.55 -9.35 4.68
C PRO A 96 1.38 -10.11 3.65
N ASP A 97 0.81 -11.18 3.10
CA ASP A 97 1.38 -11.80 1.90
C ASP A 97 1.06 -10.94 0.68
N LEU A 98 2.06 -10.22 0.17
CA LEU A 98 1.92 -9.35 -1.00
C LEU A 98 1.85 -10.14 -2.32
N LYS A 99 2.35 -11.38 -2.35
CA LYS A 99 2.34 -12.22 -3.56
C LYS A 99 0.94 -12.64 -3.97
N LYS A 100 0.02 -12.78 -3.00
CA LYS A 100 -1.38 -13.12 -3.27
C LYS A 100 -2.13 -12.06 -4.09
N TYR A 101 -1.60 -10.85 -4.19
CA TYR A 101 -2.20 -9.75 -4.95
C TYR A 101 -1.70 -9.69 -6.40
N LYS A 102 -0.74 -10.53 -6.77
CA LYS A 102 -0.21 -10.60 -8.14
C LYS A 102 -1.34 -10.88 -9.12
N LYS A 103 -1.49 -10.00 -10.11
CA LYS A 103 -2.39 -10.19 -11.26
C LYS A 103 -1.62 -10.55 -12.52
#